data_AF-A0A1F6IFQ1-F1
#
_entry.id   AF-A0A1F6IFQ1-F1
#
_cell.length_a   1.000
_cell.length_b   1.000
_cell.length_c   1.000
_cell.angle_alpha   90.00
_cell.angle_beta   90.00
_cell.angle_gamma   90.00
#
_symmetry.space_group_name_H-M   'P 1'
#
loop_
_entity.id
_entity.type
_entity.pdbx_description
1 polymer ?
#
loop_
_entity_poly.entity_id
_entity_poly.type
_entity_poly.pdbx_seq_one_letter_code
_entity_poly.pdbx_strand_id
1 'polypeptide(L)'
;MERDKESTEEKGEGGFSEKELDLDIEIRAGEWQNLKKFNTYKKRSRQGKIIATHQALSNRLAQLEKLFYQLASNHPQKAVKLLKEIKRLRFLKEYLLQALIWEEKKELEEHDIPAELKSLL
;
A
#
# COMPACT_ATOMS: atom_id res chain seq x y z
N MET A 1 40.40 14.42 -26.63
CA MET A 1 40.42 13.31 -25.65
C MET A 1 40.67 13.98 -24.30
N GLU A 2 39.84 13.95 -23.27
CA GLU A 2 38.59 13.26 -22.90
C GLU A 2 37.84 14.24 -21.98
N ARG A 3 36.65 14.70 -22.37
CA ARG A 3 35.37 14.57 -21.62
C ARG A 3 35.47 14.10 -20.16
N ASP A 4 35.80 15.02 -19.26
CA ASP A 4 35.29 14.96 -17.89
C ASP A 4 33.80 15.32 -17.92
N LYS A 5 32.97 14.28 -17.86
CA LYS A 5 31.52 14.42 -17.66
C LYS A 5 31.29 14.89 -16.23
N GLU A 6 30.94 16.16 -16.08
CA GLU A 6 30.24 16.68 -14.92
C GLU A 6 29.04 15.78 -14.61
N SER A 7 29.11 15.07 -13.49
CA SER A 7 27.96 14.46 -12.83
C SER A 7 27.18 15.58 -12.15
N THR A 8 26.45 16.34 -12.95
CA THR A 8 25.49 17.33 -12.48
C THR A 8 24.28 16.56 -11.97
N GLU A 9 24.21 16.34 -10.66
CA GLU A 9 22.95 16.02 -9.99
C GLU A 9 21.99 17.20 -10.21
N GLU A 10 21.18 17.12 -11.26
CA GLU A 10 20.05 18.01 -11.48
C GLU A 10 19.03 17.81 -10.34
N LYS A 11 19.21 18.56 -9.26
CA LYS A 11 18.13 18.88 -8.32
C LYS A 11 17.16 19.83 -9.02
N GLY A 12 16.31 19.27 -9.86
CA GLY A 12 15.15 19.97 -10.41
C GLY A 12 14.14 20.23 -9.29
N GLU A 13 13.94 21.50 -8.96
CA GLU A 13 12.77 21.99 -8.23
C GLU A 13 11.51 21.57 -9.01
N GLY A 14 10.89 20.46 -8.61
CA GLY A 14 9.69 19.88 -9.25
C GLY A 14 9.81 18.45 -9.77
N GLY A 15 10.95 17.78 -9.60
CA GLY A 15 11.14 16.39 -10.03
C GLY A 15 10.82 15.37 -8.93
N PHE A 16 9.78 14.56 -9.10
CA PHE A 16 9.59 13.34 -8.30
C PHE A 16 10.84 12.48 -8.42
N SER A 17 11.41 12.06 -7.28
CA SER A 17 12.54 11.14 -7.33
C SER A 17 12.09 9.80 -7.92
N GLU A 18 12.93 9.13 -8.71
CA GLU A 18 12.64 7.80 -9.30
C GLU A 18 12.14 6.79 -8.24
N LYS A 19 12.67 6.90 -7.01
CA LYS A 19 12.27 6.07 -5.85
C LYS A 19 10.89 6.38 -5.29
N GLU A 20 10.37 7.58 -5.48
CA GLU A 20 8.98 7.94 -5.14
C GLU A 20 8.02 7.45 -6.22
N LEU A 21 8.42 7.53 -7.50
CA LEU A 21 7.67 6.95 -8.61
C LEU A 21 7.48 5.44 -8.43
N ASP A 22 8.52 4.71 -8.02
CA ASP A 22 8.44 3.26 -7.75
C ASP A 22 7.45 2.91 -6.63
N LEU A 23 7.44 3.69 -5.55
CA LEU A 23 6.51 3.47 -4.43
C LEU A 23 5.06 3.74 -4.86
N ASP A 24 4.83 4.81 -5.61
CA ASP A 24 3.50 5.16 -6.10
C ASP A 24 2.98 4.12 -7.10
N ILE A 25 3.85 3.54 -7.93
CA ILE A 25 3.51 2.44 -8.82
C ILE A 25 3.02 1.23 -8.03
N GLU A 26 3.72 0.81 -6.97
CA GLU A 26 3.32 -0.32 -6.13
C GLU A 26 2.00 -0.05 -5.39
N ILE A 27 1.81 1.17 -4.89
CA ILE A 27 0.54 1.58 -4.27
C ILE A 27 -0.60 1.46 -5.27
N ARG A 28 -0.43 1.96 -6.51
CA ARG A 28 -1.43 1.86 -7.58
C ARG A 28 -1.68 0.42 -8.02
N ALA A 29 -0.64 -0.42 -8.05
CA ALA A 29 -0.74 -1.84 -8.33
C ALA A 29 -1.47 -2.62 -7.22
N GLY A 30 -1.58 -2.05 -6.03
CA GLY A 30 -2.23 -2.68 -4.88
C GLY A 30 -1.33 -3.67 -4.14
N GLU A 31 -0.02 -3.56 -4.32
CA GLU A 31 1.00 -4.45 -3.75
C GLU A 31 1.38 -4.02 -2.32
N TRP A 32 0.37 -3.93 -1.45
CA TRP A 32 0.51 -3.39 -0.09
C TRP A 32 1.54 -4.12 0.79
N GLN A 33 1.78 -5.41 0.56
CA GLN A 33 2.78 -6.20 1.29
C GLN A 33 4.22 -5.85 0.90
N ASN A 34 4.42 -5.28 -0.28
CA ASN A 34 5.74 -4.89 -0.80
C ASN A 34 6.17 -3.52 -0.30
N LEU A 35 5.27 -2.70 0.23
CA LEU A 35 5.57 -1.30 0.61
C LEU A 35 6.76 -1.19 1.58
N LYS A 36 6.88 -2.12 2.54
CA LYS A 36 8.03 -2.18 3.47
C LYS A 36 9.39 -2.37 2.82
N LYS A 37 9.46 -2.75 1.54
CA LYS A 37 10.73 -2.88 0.79
C LYS A 37 11.30 -1.51 0.41
N PHE A 38 10.45 -0.49 0.28
CA PHE A 38 10.84 0.84 -0.21
C PHE A 38 11.35 1.73 0.92
N ASN A 39 12.55 2.30 0.75
CA ASN A 39 13.12 3.20 1.75
C ASN A 39 12.32 4.49 1.91
N THR A 40 11.70 4.99 0.83
CA THR A 40 10.77 6.13 0.85
C THR A 40 9.56 5.84 1.75
N TYR A 41 9.02 4.63 1.69
CA TYR A 41 7.94 4.19 2.59
C TYR A 41 8.41 4.07 4.04
N LYS A 42 9.55 3.42 4.29
CA LYS A 42 10.10 3.24 5.66
C LYS A 42 10.32 4.57 6.40
N LYS A 43 10.67 5.62 5.66
CA LYS A 43 10.91 6.98 6.19
C LYS A 43 9.63 7.75 6.49
N ARG A 44 8.45 7.28 6.06
CA ARG A 44 7.17 7.95 6.35
C ARG A 44 6.87 7.89 7.85
N SER A 45 6.14 8.90 8.32
CA SER A 45 5.49 8.84 9.63
C SER A 45 4.56 7.62 9.70
N ARG A 46 4.23 7.15 10.91
CA ARG A 46 3.30 6.04 11.11
C ARG A 46 1.95 6.33 10.44
N GLN A 47 1.41 7.53 10.59
CA GLN A 47 0.24 7.99 9.85
C GLN A 47 0.41 7.90 8.33
N GLY A 48 1.56 8.32 7.78
CA GLY A 48 1.86 8.24 6.35
C GLY A 48 1.96 6.80 5.83
N LYS A 49 2.45 5.87 6.66
CA LYS A 49 2.45 4.43 6.37
C LYS A 49 1.03 3.86 6.39
N ILE A 50 0.21 4.23 7.37
CA ILE A 50 -1.21 3.82 7.45
C ILE A 50 -1.95 4.26 6.18
N ILE A 51 -1.80 5.52 5.76
CA ILE A 51 -2.43 6.07 4.55
C ILE A 51 -1.99 5.30 3.30
N ALA A 52 -0.69 5.09 3.09
CA ALA A 52 -0.18 4.36 1.93
C ALA A 52 -0.67 2.90 1.88
N THR A 53 -0.64 2.20 3.02
CA THR A 53 -1.15 0.83 3.11
C THR A 53 -2.65 0.79 2.82
N HIS A 54 -3.42 1.73 3.36
CA HIS A 54 -4.87 1.83 3.10
C HIS A 54 -5.16 2.08 1.61
N GLN A 55 -4.40 2.95 0.95
CA GLN A 55 -4.52 3.21 -0.49
C GLN A 55 -4.21 1.95 -1.31
N ALA A 56 -3.09 1.27 -1.03
CA ALA A 56 -2.72 0.04 -1.73
C ALA A 56 -3.75 -1.07 -1.52
N LEU A 57 -4.27 -1.26 -0.31
CA LEU A 57 -5.35 -2.21 -0.03
C LEU A 57 -6.65 -1.85 -0.77
N SER A 58 -6.99 -0.56 -0.86
CA SER A 58 -8.16 -0.10 -1.62
C SER A 58 -8.05 -0.42 -3.10
N ASN A 59 -6.87 -0.20 -3.69
CA ASN A 59 -6.60 -0.54 -5.08
C ASN A 59 -6.69 -2.06 -5.30
N ARG A 60 -6.11 -2.86 -4.39
CA ARG A 60 -6.19 -4.32 -4.46
C ARG A 60 -7.63 -4.81 -4.36
N LEU A 61 -8.41 -4.26 -3.44
CA LEU A 61 -9.84 -4.59 -3.29
C LEU A 61 -10.62 -4.30 -4.57
N ALA A 62 -10.43 -3.13 -5.19
CA ALA A 62 -11.10 -2.79 -6.44
C ALA A 62 -10.80 -3.78 -7.57
N GLN A 63 -9.53 -4.23 -7.68
CA GLN A 63 -9.13 -5.26 -8.65
C GLN A 63 -9.82 -6.61 -8.37
N LEU A 64 -9.81 -7.06 -7.11
CA LEU A 64 -10.40 -8.34 -6.72
C LEU A 64 -11.93 -8.34 -6.87
N GLU A 65 -12.59 -7.22 -6.55
CA GLU A 65 -14.04 -7.07 -6.73
C GLU A 65 -14.44 -7.15 -8.20
N LYS A 66 -13.69 -6.47 -9.09
CA LYS A 66 -13.91 -6.58 -10.53
C LYS A 66 -13.76 -8.03 -11.02
N LEU A 67 -12.69 -8.71 -10.57
CA LEU A 67 -12.47 -10.12 -10.91
C LEU A 67 -13.55 -11.03 -10.33
N PHE A 68 -14.05 -10.74 -9.14
CA PHE A 68 -15.11 -11.52 -8.49
C PHE A 68 -16.38 -11.49 -9.33
N TYR A 69 -16.84 -10.32 -9.77
CA TYR A 69 -18.03 -10.23 -10.61
C TYR A 69 -17.86 -10.96 -11.96
N GLN A 70 -16.66 -10.94 -12.54
CA GLN A 70 -16.36 -11.69 -13.77
C GLN A 70 -16.38 -13.22 -13.55
N LEU A 71 -15.93 -13.69 -12.38
CA LEU A 71 -15.86 -15.12 -12.07
C LEU A 71 -17.17 -15.68 -11.51
N ALA A 72 -17.96 -14.90 -10.77
CA ALA A 72 -19.17 -15.38 -10.11
C ALA A 72 -20.19 -15.95 -11.11
N SER A 73 -20.27 -15.37 -12.31
CA SER A 73 -21.18 -15.82 -13.38
C SER A 73 -20.74 -17.12 -14.04
N ASN A 74 -19.43 -17.42 -14.09
CA ASN A 74 -18.88 -18.50 -14.90
C ASN A 74 -18.26 -19.65 -14.07
N HIS A 75 -17.72 -19.33 -12.89
CA HIS A 75 -16.95 -20.22 -12.03
C HIS A 75 -17.19 -19.93 -10.54
N PRO A 76 -18.39 -20.21 -10.00
CA PRO A 76 -18.78 -19.80 -8.65
C PRO A 76 -17.88 -20.38 -7.55
N GLN A 77 -17.34 -21.58 -7.72
CA GLN A 77 -16.40 -22.17 -6.75
C GLN A 77 -15.09 -21.38 -6.64
N LYS A 78 -14.57 -20.84 -7.75
CA LYS A 78 -13.40 -19.96 -7.74
C LYS A 78 -13.74 -18.61 -7.09
N ALA A 79 -14.97 -18.12 -7.31
CA ALA A 79 -15.46 -16.89 -6.70
C ALA A 79 -15.55 -16.97 -5.16
N VAL A 80 -15.82 -18.14 -4.56
CA VAL A 80 -15.85 -18.30 -3.09
C VAL A 80 -14.48 -18.02 -2.45
N LYS A 81 -13.39 -18.54 -3.02
CA LYS A 81 -12.03 -18.28 -2.49
C LYS A 81 -11.70 -16.79 -2.59
N LEU A 82 -12.04 -16.16 -3.71
CA LEU A 82 -11.84 -14.74 -3.94
C LEU A 82 -12.68 -13.88 -2.98
N LEU A 83 -13.92 -14.28 -2.70
CA LEU A 83 -14.78 -13.59 -1.73
C LEU A 83 -14.21 -13.64 -0.30
N LYS A 84 -13.61 -14.78 0.11
CA LYS A 84 -12.92 -14.87 1.41
C LYS A 84 -11.77 -13.87 1.49
N GLU A 85 -10.99 -13.76 0.41
CA GLU A 85 -9.89 -12.80 0.34
C GLU A 85 -10.39 -11.35 0.39
N ILE A 86 -11.44 -11.00 -0.38
CA ILE A 86 -12.06 -9.68 -0.34
C ILE A 86 -12.52 -9.33 1.09
N LYS A 87 -13.19 -10.25 1.78
CA LYS A 87 -13.63 -10.04 3.17
C LYS A 87 -12.45 -9.77 4.11
N ARG A 88 -11.38 -10.55 3.98
CA ARG A 88 -10.15 -10.39 4.76
C ARG A 88 -9.51 -9.02 4.53
N LEU A 89 -9.34 -8.61 3.27
CA LEU A 89 -8.74 -7.32 2.94
C LEU A 89 -9.64 -6.13 3.35
N ARG A 90 -10.97 -6.28 3.31
CA ARG A 90 -11.90 -5.25 3.84
C ARG A 90 -11.74 -5.05 5.34
N PHE A 91 -11.56 -6.14 6.10
CA PHE A 91 -11.26 -6.03 7.53
C PHE A 91 -9.96 -5.25 7.79
N LEU A 92 -8.88 -5.57 7.07
CA LEU A 92 -7.61 -4.85 7.21
C LEU A 92 -7.74 -3.36 6.82
N LYS A 93 -8.48 -3.06 5.74
CA LYS A 93 -8.74 -1.70 5.30
C LYS A 93 -9.49 -0.90 6.36
N GLU A 94 -10.55 -1.47 6.94
CA GLU A 94 -11.33 -0.82 8.00
C GLU A 94 -10.49 -0.60 9.25
N TYR A 95 -9.69 -1.60 9.65
CA TYR A 95 -8.75 -1.43 10.76
C TYR A 95 -7.81 -0.24 10.53
N LEU A 96 -7.27 -0.06 9.32
CA LEU A 96 -6.39 1.07 9.02
C LEU A 96 -7.10 2.43 9.11
N LEU A 97 -8.39 2.52 8.80
CA LEU A 97 -9.16 3.75 9.00
C LEU A 97 -9.31 4.07 10.48
N GLN A 98 -9.60 3.07 11.32
CA GLN A 98 -9.65 3.25 12.78
C GLN A 98 -8.27 3.58 13.35
N ALA A 99 -7.22 2.94 12.83
CA ALA A 99 -5.85 3.21 13.23
C ALA A 99 -5.42 4.65 12.94
N LEU A 100 -5.96 5.32 11.91
CA LEU A 100 -5.70 6.76 11.69
C LEU A 100 -6.26 7.62 12.83
N ILE A 101 -7.46 7.29 13.30
CA ILE A 101 -8.12 8.00 14.41
C ILE A 101 -7.33 7.77 15.70
N TRP A 102 -6.97 6.52 15.98
CA TRP A 102 -6.19 6.18 17.17
C TRP A 102 -4.78 6.78 17.13
N GLU A 103 -4.12 6.80 15.97
CA GLU A 103 -2.79 7.41 15.82
C GLU A 103 -2.85 8.92 16.09
N GLU A 104 -3.87 9.62 15.58
CA GLU A 104 -4.07 11.05 15.83
C GLU A 104 -4.26 11.35 17.33
N LYS A 105 -4.96 10.47 18.04
CA LYS A 105 -5.19 10.56 19.50
C LYS A 105 -4.03 10.00 20.33
N LYS A 106 -3.01 9.40 19.71
CA LYS A 106 -1.92 8.65 20.38
C LYS A 106 -2.40 7.45 21.20
N GLU A 107 -3.49 6.82 20.76
CA GLU A 107 -4.13 5.64 21.35
C GLU A 107 -3.83 4.36 20.53
N LEU A 108 -3.04 4.43 19.46
CA LEU A 108 -2.74 3.27 18.62
C LEU A 108 -1.65 2.38 19.25
N GLU A 109 -2.08 1.34 19.97
CA GLU A 109 -1.22 0.39 20.66
C GLU A 109 -0.70 -0.74 19.73
N GLU A 110 0.58 -1.09 19.86
CA GLU A 110 1.27 -2.09 19.00
C GLU A 110 0.69 -3.51 19.10
N HIS A 111 0.14 -3.87 20.25
CA HIS A 111 -0.37 -5.22 20.49
C HIS A 111 -1.71 -5.48 19.79
N ASP A 112 -2.45 -4.42 19.48
CA ASP A 112 -3.75 -4.47 18.80
C ASP A 112 -3.64 -4.49 17.27
N ILE A 113 -2.44 -4.29 16.72
CA ILE A 113 -2.22 -4.32 15.28
C ILE A 113 -2.36 -5.76 14.75
N PRO A 114 -3.25 -6.01 13.76
CA PRO A 114 -3.34 -7.30 13.10
C PRO A 114 -1.97 -7.75 12.61
N ALA A 115 -1.64 -9.03 12.81
CA ALA A 115 -0.31 -9.58 12.51
C ALA A 115 0.19 -9.24 11.09
N GLU A 116 -0.73 -9.16 10.13
CA GLU A 116 -0.45 -8.82 8.74
C GLU A 116 0.03 -7.38 8.53
N LEU A 117 -0.41 -6.45 9.38
CA LEU A 117 -0.08 -5.03 9.31
C LEU A 117 1.14 -4.67 10.18
N LYS A 118 1.52 -5.51 11.15
CA LYS A 118 2.63 -5.24 12.08
C LYS A 118 3.95 -4.90 11.40
N SER A 119 4.25 -5.50 10.26
CA SER A 119 5.51 -5.21 9.54
C SER A 119 5.45 -3.97 8.65
N LEU A 120 4.29 -3.30 8.60
CA LEU A 120 4.02 -2.16 7.71
C LEU A 120 3.85 -0.85 8.48
N LEU A 121 3.31 -0.88 9.69
CA LEU A 121 3.10 0.31 10.53
C LEU A 121 4.35 0.55 11.39
#